data_AF-A0A852YX54-F1
#
_entry.id   AF-A0A852YX54-F1
#
_cell.length_a   1.000
_cell.length_b   1.000
_cell.length_c   1.000
_cell.angle_alpha   90.00
_cell.angle_beta   90.00
_cell.angle_gamma   90.00
#
_symmetry.space_group_name_H-M   'P 1'
#
loop_
_entity.id
_entity.type
_entity.pdbx_description
1 polymer ?
#
loop_
_entity_poly.entity_id
_entity_poly.type
_entity_poly.pdbx_seq_one_letter_code
_entity_poly.pdbx_strand_id
1 'polypeptide(L)'
;MTEQFDYTTTEHVVGPEAADPAAEETVFDERVRAEARLIVERYPESRSALLPMLHLVQSVQGHVTAEGMRFCAEQLALSTAEVNAVATFYTMYKRQPCGQFLVSVCTNTLCAAMGGDEIYRALSEELEAGHEETAGTPGAEGSVTLEHAECLAACDFAPVLQVNYEYFDNQTVAGALETVRALRRGERRSPTRGAPLTDFRDTERQLAGFFDGPGAEEAATASAAAPETVRGADQARERGWTAPPMPEEVELPPIPDKK
;
A
#
# COMPACT_ATOMS: atom_id res chain seq x y z
N MET A 1 -5.84 -37.77 -26.75
CA MET A 1 -4.77 -36.92 -26.22
C MET A 1 -5.42 -35.95 -25.26
N THR A 2 -5.42 -36.32 -24.00
CA THR A 2 -5.94 -35.54 -22.87
C THR A 2 -4.84 -35.66 -21.84
N GLU A 3 -4.01 -34.63 -21.70
CA GLU A 3 -2.98 -34.58 -20.68
C GLU A 3 -3.62 -34.14 -19.36
N GLN A 4 -3.49 -35.01 -18.36
CA GLN A 4 -3.85 -34.73 -16.98
C GLN A 4 -2.79 -33.81 -16.38
N PHE A 5 -3.20 -32.62 -15.96
CA PHE A 5 -2.39 -31.76 -15.10
C PHE A 5 -2.44 -32.31 -13.67
N ASP A 6 -1.29 -32.78 -13.18
CA ASP A 6 -1.08 -33.26 -11.81
C ASP A 6 -0.94 -32.05 -10.87
N TYR A 7 -1.99 -31.81 -10.08
CA TYR A 7 -1.97 -30.84 -8.98
C TYR A 7 -1.53 -31.55 -7.70
N THR A 8 -0.24 -31.85 -7.59
CA THR A 8 0.36 -32.26 -6.32
C THR A 8 0.81 -31.02 -5.56
N THR A 9 -0.01 -30.59 -4.60
CA THR A 9 0.34 -29.56 -3.61
C THR A 9 1.45 -30.07 -2.70
N THR A 10 2.64 -29.48 -2.78
CA THR A 10 3.68 -29.67 -1.75
C THR A 10 3.25 -28.92 -0.48
N GLU A 11 2.79 -29.67 0.51
CA GLU A 11 2.54 -29.14 1.86
C GLU A 11 3.87 -28.73 2.52
N HIS A 12 4.19 -27.44 2.51
CA HIS A 12 5.11 -26.86 3.48
C HIS A 12 4.32 -26.38 4.70
N VAL A 13 3.96 -27.32 5.58
CA VAL A 13 3.49 -27.00 6.92
C VAL A 13 4.71 -26.70 7.80
N VAL A 14 5.03 -25.42 7.97
CA VAL A 14 5.93 -24.98 9.04
C VAL A 14 5.09 -24.88 10.31
N GLY A 15 5.23 -25.87 11.20
CA GLY A 15 4.60 -25.85 12.53
C GLY A 15 5.18 -24.74 13.42
N PRO A 16 4.45 -24.26 14.43
CA PRO A 16 4.94 -23.20 15.29
C PRO A 16 6.05 -23.74 16.20
N GLU A 17 7.26 -23.23 16.03
CA GLU A 17 8.33 -23.40 17.00
C GLU A 17 7.95 -22.59 18.25
N ALA A 18 7.87 -23.27 19.40
CA ALA A 18 7.51 -22.64 20.67
C ALA A 18 8.68 -21.76 21.15
N ALA A 19 8.45 -20.44 21.18
CA ALA A 19 9.43 -19.48 21.67
C ALA A 19 9.54 -19.49 23.21
N ASP A 20 10.77 -19.35 23.70
CA ASP A 20 11.19 -19.30 25.10
C ASP A 20 10.72 -17.99 25.78
N PRO A 21 9.99 -18.03 26.90
CA PRO A 21 9.28 -16.86 27.46
C PRO A 21 10.16 -15.87 28.28
N ALA A 22 11.48 -15.90 28.19
CA ALA A 22 12.34 -15.12 29.08
C ALA A 22 13.55 -14.46 28.40
N ALA A 23 13.31 -13.55 27.43
CA ALA A 23 14.08 -12.32 27.14
C ALA A 23 13.81 -11.78 25.72
N GLU A 24 12.60 -11.30 25.43
CA GLU A 24 12.34 -10.56 24.19
C GLU A 24 11.94 -9.12 24.53
N GLU A 25 12.81 -8.17 24.21
CA GLU A 25 12.41 -6.78 24.01
C GLU A 25 11.51 -6.80 22.77
N THR A 26 10.20 -6.97 22.98
CA THR A 26 9.23 -7.11 21.89
C THR A 26 9.25 -5.85 21.03
N VAL A 27 9.18 -5.98 19.71
CA VAL A 27 9.08 -4.84 18.78
C VAL A 27 7.92 -3.89 19.16
N PHE A 28 6.90 -4.42 19.84
CA PHE A 28 5.78 -3.69 20.45
C PHE A 28 6.07 -3.21 21.88
N ASP A 29 7.11 -2.40 22.02
CA ASP A 29 7.49 -1.74 23.27
C ASP A 29 6.44 -0.71 23.76
N GLU A 30 6.72 -0.01 24.87
CA GLU A 30 5.80 0.98 25.41
C GLU A 30 5.58 2.17 24.46
N ARG A 31 6.57 2.52 23.63
CA ARG A 31 6.40 3.59 22.63
C ARG A 31 5.35 3.17 21.60
N VAL A 32 5.46 1.97 21.03
CA VAL A 32 4.49 1.47 20.04
C VAL A 32 3.10 1.27 20.67
N ARG A 33 3.02 0.85 21.94
CA ARG A 33 1.75 0.78 22.68
C ARG A 33 1.13 2.15 22.93
N ALA A 34 1.94 3.17 23.22
CA ALA A 34 1.46 4.54 23.34
C ALA A 34 0.93 5.08 22.00
N GLU A 35 1.66 4.83 20.90
CA GLU A 35 1.23 5.17 19.55
C GLU A 35 -0.09 4.47 19.20
N ALA A 36 -0.24 3.18 19.50
CA ALA A 36 -1.49 2.45 19.30
C ALA A 36 -2.67 3.09 20.03
N ARG A 37 -2.50 3.49 21.30
CA ARG A 37 -3.55 4.19 22.06
C ARG A 37 -3.96 5.51 21.39
N LEU A 38 -2.99 6.28 20.90
CA LEU A 38 -3.28 7.51 20.14
C LEU A 38 -4.08 7.25 18.86
N ILE A 39 -3.84 6.12 18.17
CA ILE A 39 -4.67 5.74 17.02
C ILE A 39 -6.09 5.43 17.47
N VAL A 40 -6.27 4.64 18.53
CA VAL A 40 -7.60 4.25 19.04
C VAL A 40 -8.42 5.47 19.44
N GLU A 41 -7.81 6.45 20.10
CA GLU A 41 -8.45 7.70 20.55
C GLU A 41 -9.02 8.57 19.41
N ARG A 42 -8.59 8.34 18.15
CA ARG A 42 -9.13 9.06 16.98
C ARG A 42 -10.54 8.60 16.60
N TYR A 43 -11.02 7.49 17.15
CA TYR A 43 -12.27 6.87 16.76
C TYR A 43 -13.21 6.71 17.96
N PRO A 44 -14.54 6.86 17.75
CA PRO A 44 -15.52 6.59 18.80
C PRO A 44 -15.59 5.09 19.16
N GLU A 45 -15.31 4.21 18.20
CA GLU A 45 -15.34 2.76 18.34
C GLU A 45 -13.93 2.20 18.07
N SER A 46 -13.37 1.42 19.01
CA SER A 46 -11.99 0.93 18.92
C SER A 46 -11.73 0.13 17.66
N ARG A 47 -12.68 -0.71 17.23
CA ARG A 47 -12.57 -1.53 16.01
C ARG A 47 -12.26 -0.72 14.74
N SER A 48 -12.66 0.56 14.69
CA SER A 48 -12.41 1.42 13.52
C SER A 48 -10.94 1.81 13.39
N ALA A 49 -10.14 1.65 14.45
CA ALA A 49 -8.70 1.87 14.43
C ALA A 49 -7.91 0.74 13.77
N LEU A 50 -8.54 -0.37 13.37
CA LEU A 50 -7.82 -1.56 12.87
C LEU A 50 -6.96 -1.27 11.64
N LEU A 51 -7.47 -0.48 10.69
CA LEU A 51 -6.75 -0.17 9.45
C LEU A 51 -5.44 0.60 9.71
N PRO A 52 -5.45 1.76 10.40
CA PRO A 52 -4.21 2.47 10.76
C PRO A 52 -3.33 1.68 11.74
N MET A 53 -3.90 0.82 12.58
CA MET A 53 -3.11 -0.09 13.44
C MET A 53 -2.29 -1.10 12.64
N LEU A 54 -2.84 -1.64 11.54
CA LEU A 54 -2.09 -2.52 10.65
C LEU A 54 -0.95 -1.78 9.94
N HIS A 55 -1.16 -0.51 9.55
CA HIS A 55 -0.06 0.33 9.03
C HIS A 55 1.02 0.58 10.10
N LEU A 56 0.64 0.81 11.38
CA LEU A 56 1.60 0.94 12.48
C LEU A 56 2.44 -0.32 12.63
N VAL A 57 1.84 -1.51 12.56
CA VAL A 57 2.55 -2.80 12.56
C VAL A 57 3.56 -2.87 11.41
N GLN A 58 3.15 -2.52 10.17
CA GLN A 58 4.05 -2.51 9.03
C GLN A 58 5.20 -1.52 9.17
N SER A 59 4.98 -0.38 9.84
CA SER A 59 6.05 0.59 10.08
C SER A 59 7.19 0.06 10.97
N VAL A 60 6.86 -0.82 11.93
CA VAL A 60 7.85 -1.35 12.89
C VAL A 60 8.42 -2.70 12.47
N GLN A 61 7.63 -3.54 11.80
CA GLN A 61 8.03 -4.89 11.36
C GLN A 61 8.31 -5.00 9.85
N GLY A 62 7.95 -4.00 9.05
CA GLY A 62 8.08 -4.00 7.57
C GLY A 62 7.02 -4.82 6.83
N HIS A 63 6.13 -5.50 7.54
CA HIS A 63 4.98 -6.27 7.03
C HIS A 63 4.08 -6.67 8.21
N VAL A 64 2.86 -7.15 7.93
CA VAL A 64 1.91 -7.64 8.94
C VAL A 64 2.24 -9.08 9.34
N THR A 65 2.89 -9.24 10.49
CA THR A 65 3.24 -10.55 11.07
C THR A 65 2.07 -11.14 11.89
N ALA A 66 2.16 -12.43 12.23
CA ALA A 66 1.25 -13.05 13.19
C ALA A 66 1.30 -12.40 14.59
N GLU A 67 2.47 -11.91 15.01
CA GLU A 67 2.64 -11.16 16.25
C GLU A 67 1.92 -9.81 16.18
N GLY A 68 2.09 -9.07 15.07
CA GLY A 68 1.40 -7.81 14.83
C GLY A 68 -0.13 -7.95 14.77
N MET A 69 -0.63 -9.05 14.18
CA MET A 69 -2.07 -9.35 14.20
C MET A 69 -2.58 -9.61 15.63
N ARG A 70 -1.82 -10.32 16.47
CA ARG A 70 -2.16 -10.53 17.89
C ARG A 70 -2.12 -9.21 18.66
N PHE A 71 -1.11 -8.39 18.43
CA PHE A 71 -1.00 -7.05 19.01
C PHE A 71 -2.25 -6.20 18.70
N CYS A 72 -2.66 -6.12 17.43
CA CYS A 72 -3.88 -5.40 17.04
C CYS A 72 -5.14 -5.99 17.71
N ALA A 73 -5.26 -7.33 17.77
CA ALA A 73 -6.38 -8.00 18.41
C ALA A 73 -6.49 -7.62 19.90
N GLU A 74 -5.37 -7.63 20.61
CA GLU A 74 -5.28 -7.23 22.02
C GLU A 74 -5.63 -5.74 22.23
N GLN A 75 -5.06 -4.83 21.44
CA GLN A 75 -5.29 -3.39 21.60
C GLN A 75 -6.75 -2.98 21.31
N LEU A 76 -7.43 -3.71 20.43
CA LEU A 76 -8.76 -3.34 19.94
C LEU A 76 -9.90 -4.19 20.52
N ALA A 77 -9.58 -5.18 21.37
CA ALA A 77 -10.50 -6.19 21.89
C ALA A 77 -11.23 -6.97 20.76
N LEU A 78 -10.48 -7.36 19.73
CA LEU A 78 -10.92 -8.18 18.61
C LEU A 78 -10.34 -9.60 18.73
N SER A 79 -10.90 -10.54 17.98
CA SER A 79 -10.25 -11.83 17.74
C SER A 79 -9.16 -11.71 16.68
N THR A 80 -8.12 -12.54 16.78
CA THR A 80 -7.08 -12.65 15.73
C THR A 80 -7.69 -13.04 14.38
N ALA A 81 -8.81 -13.77 14.36
CA ALA A 81 -9.52 -14.15 13.14
C ALA A 81 -10.14 -12.93 12.43
N GLU A 82 -10.75 -12.01 13.18
CA GLU A 82 -11.27 -10.74 12.63
C GLU A 82 -10.14 -9.88 12.05
N VAL A 83 -9.00 -9.80 12.75
CA VAL A 83 -7.83 -9.07 12.26
C VAL A 83 -7.27 -9.70 10.99
N ASN A 84 -7.14 -11.03 10.95
CA ASN A 84 -6.66 -11.76 9.78
C ASN A 84 -7.59 -11.57 8.57
N ALA A 85 -8.91 -11.60 8.78
CA ALA A 85 -9.88 -11.33 7.71
C ALA A 85 -9.66 -9.96 7.06
N VAL A 86 -9.36 -8.93 7.86
CA VAL A 86 -9.05 -7.58 7.32
C VAL A 86 -7.67 -7.53 6.65
N ALA A 87 -6.65 -8.10 7.29
CA ALA A 87 -5.27 -8.11 6.77
C ALA A 87 -5.12 -8.91 5.46
N THR A 88 -6.02 -9.85 5.18
CA THR A 88 -6.05 -10.62 3.93
C THR A 88 -6.97 -10.02 2.88
N PHE A 89 -7.93 -9.19 3.29
CA PHE A 89 -8.88 -8.55 2.38
C PHE A 89 -8.27 -7.35 1.65
N TYR A 90 -7.48 -6.53 2.35
CA TYR A 90 -6.85 -5.34 1.76
C TYR A 90 -5.40 -5.64 1.34
N THR A 91 -5.09 -5.38 0.07
CA THR A 91 -3.78 -5.66 -0.55
C THR A 91 -2.64 -4.76 -0.06
N MET A 92 -2.95 -3.61 0.57
CA MET A 92 -1.94 -2.73 1.16
C MET A 92 -1.30 -3.31 2.43
N TYR A 93 -1.94 -4.31 3.05
CA TYR A 93 -1.38 -5.03 4.19
C TYR A 93 -0.54 -6.20 3.70
N LYS A 94 0.74 -5.93 3.51
CA LYS A 94 1.75 -6.88 3.06
C LYS A 94 1.95 -7.91 4.15
N ARG A 95 1.72 -9.18 3.82
CA ARG A 95 1.85 -10.31 4.75
C ARG A 95 3.19 -11.04 4.60
N GLN A 96 3.99 -10.64 3.62
CA GLN A 96 5.36 -11.10 3.39
C GLN A 96 6.34 -9.95 3.60
N PRO A 97 7.60 -10.21 4.00
CA PRO A 97 8.60 -9.17 4.17
C PRO A 97 8.82 -8.34 2.89
N CYS A 98 8.65 -7.03 3.00
CA CYS A 98 8.88 -6.10 1.91
C CYS A 98 10.31 -5.52 1.91
N GLY A 99 10.75 -5.09 0.73
CA GLY A 99 11.95 -4.30 0.53
C GLY A 99 11.85 -2.91 1.16
N GLN A 100 12.92 -2.14 1.04
CA GLN A 100 12.92 -0.71 1.37
C GLN A 100 11.96 0.06 0.46
N PHE A 101 11.77 -0.41 -0.77
CA PHE A 101 10.86 0.17 -1.75
C PHE A 101 9.85 -0.86 -2.25
N LEU A 102 8.57 -0.53 -2.18
CA LEU A 102 7.49 -1.22 -2.87
C LEU A 102 7.25 -0.54 -4.22
N VAL A 103 7.47 -1.24 -5.32
CA VAL A 103 7.26 -0.75 -6.68
C VAL A 103 6.02 -1.41 -7.27
N SER A 104 4.94 -0.64 -7.41
CA SER A 104 3.63 -1.13 -7.87
C SER A 104 3.36 -0.63 -9.28
N VAL A 105 3.26 -1.53 -10.27
CA VAL A 105 3.04 -1.18 -11.68
C VAL A 105 1.58 -1.39 -12.05
N CYS A 106 0.90 -0.36 -12.54
CA CYS A 106 -0.46 -0.49 -13.04
C CYS A 106 -0.48 -1.21 -14.40
N THR A 107 -1.22 -2.31 -14.46
CA THR A 107 -1.43 -3.10 -15.69
C THR A 107 -2.92 -3.23 -16.03
N ASN A 108 -3.77 -2.40 -15.40
CA ASN A 108 -5.18 -2.34 -15.76
C ASN A 108 -5.35 -1.70 -17.16
N THR A 109 -6.53 -1.83 -17.76
CA THR A 109 -6.80 -1.70 -19.20
C THR A 109 -6.09 -0.54 -19.89
N LEU A 110 -6.17 0.68 -19.36
CA LEU A 110 -5.53 1.83 -20.01
C LEU A 110 -4.01 1.80 -19.89
N CYS A 111 -3.45 1.46 -18.73
CA CYS A 111 -2.01 1.36 -18.57
C CYS A 111 -1.45 0.21 -19.39
N ALA A 112 -2.10 -0.96 -19.42
CA ALA A 112 -1.73 -2.06 -20.30
C ALA A 112 -1.69 -1.63 -21.77
N ALA A 113 -2.74 -0.96 -22.26
CA ALA A 113 -2.78 -0.45 -23.63
C ALA A 113 -1.67 0.56 -23.96
N MET A 114 -1.15 1.25 -22.95
CA MET A 114 -0.12 2.28 -23.08
C MET A 114 1.31 1.78 -22.80
N GLY A 115 1.50 0.50 -22.44
CA GLY A 115 2.83 -0.07 -22.20
C GLY A 115 3.08 -0.63 -20.78
N GLY A 116 2.05 -0.70 -19.93
CA GLY A 116 2.16 -1.12 -18.53
C GLY A 116 2.62 -2.57 -18.36
N ASP A 117 2.14 -3.47 -19.21
CA ASP A 117 2.53 -4.89 -19.20
C ASP A 117 4.01 -5.05 -19.58
N GLU A 118 4.47 -4.28 -20.56
CA GLU A 118 5.87 -4.23 -20.97
C GLU A 118 6.77 -3.67 -19.88
N ILE A 119 6.32 -2.64 -19.15
CA ILE A 119 7.03 -2.10 -17.98
C ILE A 119 7.15 -3.18 -16.91
N TYR A 120 6.03 -3.80 -16.51
CA TYR A 120 6.04 -4.82 -15.47
C TYR A 120 6.98 -5.98 -15.83
N ARG A 121 6.88 -6.52 -17.04
CA ARG A 121 7.75 -7.60 -17.51
C ARG A 121 9.23 -7.20 -17.49
N ALA A 122 9.58 -6.01 -17.97
CA ALA A 122 10.96 -5.54 -17.97
C ALA A 122 11.51 -5.37 -16.54
N LEU A 123 10.69 -4.87 -15.61
CA LEU A 123 11.08 -4.77 -14.20
C LEU A 123 11.22 -6.14 -13.54
N SER A 124 10.31 -7.09 -13.82
CA SER A 124 10.43 -8.46 -13.33
C SER A 124 11.72 -9.14 -13.80
N GLU A 125 12.10 -8.94 -15.07
CA GLU A 125 13.36 -9.46 -15.63
C GLU A 125 14.59 -8.79 -14.99
N GLU A 126 14.58 -7.47 -14.78
CA GLU A 126 15.69 -6.72 -14.17
C GLU A 126 15.90 -7.06 -12.68
N LEU A 127 14.81 -7.29 -11.96
CA LEU A 127 14.82 -7.57 -10.52
C LEU A 127 14.92 -9.07 -10.20
N GLU A 128 14.70 -9.93 -11.19
CA GLU A 128 14.50 -11.37 -10.99
C GLU A 128 13.42 -11.65 -9.93
N ALA A 129 12.32 -10.88 -9.97
CA ALA A 129 11.24 -10.91 -9.00
C ALA A 129 9.86 -10.85 -9.67
N GLY A 130 8.92 -11.67 -9.20
CA GLY A 130 7.51 -11.67 -9.56
C GLY A 130 6.64 -10.74 -8.70
N HIS A 131 5.32 -10.95 -8.75
CA HIS A 131 4.36 -10.19 -7.96
C HIS A 131 4.50 -10.55 -6.47
N GLU A 132 4.64 -9.52 -5.64
CA GLU A 132 4.90 -9.60 -4.19
C GLU A 132 6.22 -10.30 -3.81
N GLU A 133 7.17 -10.42 -4.75
CA GLU A 133 8.51 -10.90 -4.47
C GLU A 133 9.49 -9.75 -4.28
N THR A 134 10.53 -9.98 -3.47
CA THR A 134 11.53 -8.97 -3.10
C THR A 134 12.90 -9.30 -3.67
N ALA A 135 13.46 -8.38 -4.45
CA ALA A 135 14.84 -8.40 -4.89
C ALA A 135 15.76 -7.78 -3.82
N GLY A 136 16.78 -8.55 -3.42
CA GLY A 136 17.67 -8.21 -2.30
C GLY A 136 17.12 -8.68 -0.95
N THR A 137 17.77 -8.27 0.14
CA THR A 137 17.32 -8.60 1.50
C THR A 137 16.18 -7.67 1.91
N PRO A 138 14.99 -8.18 2.30
CA PRO A 138 13.87 -7.34 2.74
C PRO A 138 14.27 -6.30 3.80
N GLY A 139 13.84 -5.05 3.60
CA GLY A 139 14.18 -3.89 4.43
C GLY A 139 15.62 -3.39 4.35
N ALA A 140 16.53 -4.06 3.61
CA ALA A 140 17.88 -3.56 3.39
C ALA A 140 17.92 -2.42 2.36
N GLU A 141 18.96 -1.61 2.39
CA GLU A 141 19.15 -0.49 1.47
C GLU A 141 19.07 -0.97 -0.01
N GLY A 142 18.23 -0.30 -0.79
CA GLY A 142 18.02 -0.60 -2.21
C GLY A 142 17.26 -1.89 -2.50
N SER A 143 16.73 -2.60 -1.48
CA SER A 143 15.85 -3.74 -1.71
C SER A 143 14.48 -3.32 -2.24
N VAL A 144 13.97 -4.06 -3.22
CA VAL A 144 12.75 -3.69 -3.96
C VAL A 144 11.77 -4.85 -3.95
N THR A 145 10.55 -4.63 -3.46
CA THR A 145 9.41 -5.53 -3.71
C THR A 145 8.69 -5.08 -4.97
N LEU A 146 8.46 -6.00 -5.90
CA LEU A 146 7.71 -5.70 -7.11
C LEU A 146 6.27 -6.16 -6.95
N GLU A 147 5.32 -5.30 -7.33
CA GLU A 147 3.90 -5.61 -7.30
C GLU A 147 3.26 -5.30 -8.64
N HIS A 148 2.66 -6.32 -9.24
CA HIS A 148 1.62 -6.14 -10.25
C HIS A 148 0.37 -5.53 -9.61
N ALA A 149 0.07 -4.27 -9.93
CA ALA A 149 -1.04 -3.54 -9.35
C ALA A 149 -2.20 -3.38 -10.34
N GLU A 150 -3.40 -3.35 -9.78
CA GLU A 150 -4.60 -2.94 -10.50
C GLU A 150 -4.62 -1.42 -10.74
N CYS A 151 -5.78 -0.86 -11.06
CA CYS A 151 -5.92 0.57 -11.34
C CYS A 151 -5.43 1.45 -10.17
N LEU A 152 -4.38 2.24 -10.40
CA LEU A 152 -3.85 3.24 -9.47
C LEU A 152 -4.53 4.61 -9.59
N ALA A 153 -5.71 4.67 -10.22
CA ALA A 153 -6.54 5.88 -10.36
C ALA A 153 -5.85 7.13 -10.97
N ALA A 154 -4.80 6.93 -11.78
CA ALA A 154 -4.05 7.98 -12.47
C ALA A 154 -4.04 7.79 -13.99
N CYS A 155 -5.19 7.40 -14.54
CA CYS A 155 -5.37 7.05 -15.96
C CYS A 155 -4.95 8.17 -16.93
N ASP A 156 -5.14 9.43 -16.55
CA ASP A 156 -4.74 10.59 -17.37
C ASP A 156 -3.22 10.69 -17.59
N PHE A 157 -2.44 9.93 -16.82
CA PHE A 157 -0.98 9.88 -16.83
C PHE A 157 -0.42 8.51 -17.21
N ALA A 158 -1.24 7.61 -17.75
CA ALA A 158 -0.83 6.26 -18.11
C ALA A 158 0.35 6.25 -19.11
N PRO A 159 1.31 5.30 -18.97
CA PRO A 159 1.43 4.29 -17.91
C PRO A 159 1.91 4.88 -16.58
N VAL A 160 1.40 4.33 -15.47
CA VAL A 160 1.75 4.79 -14.11
C VAL A 160 2.32 3.65 -13.29
N LEU A 161 3.36 3.94 -12.52
CA LEU A 161 3.80 3.12 -11.41
C LEU A 161 3.84 3.96 -10.12
N GLN A 162 3.81 3.28 -8.99
CA GLN A 162 4.07 3.89 -7.68
C GLN A 162 5.34 3.31 -7.09
N VAL A 163 6.06 4.14 -6.32
CA VAL A 163 7.12 3.69 -5.41
C VAL A 163 6.73 4.14 -4.02
N ASN A 164 6.51 3.20 -3.10
CA ASN A 164 5.98 3.49 -1.75
C ASN A 164 4.75 4.42 -1.82
N TYR A 165 3.79 4.08 -2.69
CA TYR A 165 2.54 4.80 -2.94
C TYR A 165 2.67 6.22 -3.56
N GLU A 166 3.88 6.68 -3.86
CA GLU A 166 4.09 7.96 -4.56
C GLU A 166 4.12 7.79 -6.08
N TYR A 167 3.55 8.75 -6.81
CA TYR A 167 3.27 8.61 -8.23
C TYR A 167 4.49 8.88 -9.13
N PHE A 168 4.74 7.93 -10.04
CA PHE A 168 5.62 8.08 -11.18
C PHE A 168 4.77 7.97 -12.45
N ASP A 169 4.52 9.12 -13.06
CA ASP A 169 3.59 9.29 -14.17
C ASP A 169 4.29 9.17 -15.53
N ASN A 170 3.51 8.97 -16.60
CA ASN A 170 3.99 8.95 -17.99
C ASN A 170 5.19 8.03 -18.20
N GLN A 171 5.18 6.87 -17.55
CA GLN A 171 6.32 5.99 -17.50
C GLN A 171 6.55 5.29 -18.84
N THR A 172 7.83 5.06 -19.12
CA THR A 172 8.28 4.21 -20.21
C THR A 172 9.09 3.07 -19.62
N VAL A 173 9.28 1.99 -20.37
CA VAL A 173 10.16 0.87 -19.94
C VAL A 173 11.53 1.39 -19.50
N ALA A 174 12.15 2.29 -20.28
CA ALA A 174 13.46 2.85 -19.95
C ALA A 174 13.42 3.71 -18.67
N GLY A 175 12.39 4.53 -18.49
CA GLY A 175 12.23 5.36 -17.29
C GLY A 175 11.99 4.55 -16.03
N ALA A 176 11.16 3.51 -16.11
CA ALA A 176 10.88 2.60 -15.00
C ALA A 176 12.13 1.80 -14.61
N LEU A 177 12.87 1.24 -15.58
CA LEU A 177 14.13 0.54 -15.34
C LEU A 177 15.15 1.44 -14.65
N GLU A 178 15.32 2.67 -15.14
CA GLU A 178 16.25 3.62 -14.53
C GLU A 178 15.81 4.03 -13.12
N THR A 179 14.50 4.16 -12.88
CA THR A 179 13.96 4.43 -11.53
C THR A 179 14.35 3.30 -10.57
N VAL A 180 14.07 2.04 -10.94
CA VAL A 180 14.44 0.88 -10.10
C VAL A 180 15.95 0.76 -9.92
N ARG A 181 16.74 0.96 -10.97
CA ARG A 181 18.21 0.94 -10.86
C ARG A 181 18.75 2.03 -9.94
N ALA A 182 18.17 3.23 -9.97
CA ALA A 182 18.52 4.32 -9.05
C ALA A 182 18.20 3.93 -7.61
N LEU A 183 17.01 3.40 -7.33
CA LEU A 183 16.63 2.91 -6.00
C LEU A 183 17.61 1.85 -5.48
N ARG A 184 18.02 0.89 -6.32
CA ARG A 184 19.02 -0.13 -5.97
C ARG A 184 20.41 0.43 -5.66
N ARG A 185 20.73 1.65 -6.13
CA ARG A 185 21.96 2.38 -5.79
C ARG A 185 21.80 3.29 -4.56
N GLY A 186 20.64 3.29 -3.91
CA GLY A 186 20.31 4.19 -2.80
C GLY A 186 19.90 5.60 -3.25
N GLU A 187 19.70 5.83 -4.55
CA GLU A 187 19.31 7.13 -5.10
C GLU A 187 17.78 7.27 -5.10
N ARG A 188 17.24 8.13 -4.23
CA ARG A 188 15.82 8.46 -4.20
C ARG A 188 15.47 9.47 -5.29
N ARG A 189 14.83 9.01 -6.36
CA ARG A 189 14.26 9.88 -7.40
C ARG A 189 13.05 10.61 -6.84
N SER A 190 12.90 11.89 -7.17
CA SER A 190 11.66 12.61 -6.85
C SER A 190 10.49 12.00 -7.62
N PRO A 191 9.35 11.72 -6.95
CA PRO A 191 8.13 11.33 -7.65
C PRO A 191 7.61 12.50 -8.49
N THR A 192 6.78 12.17 -9.48
CA THR A 192 6.17 13.19 -10.35
C THR A 192 5.15 14.02 -9.59
N ARG A 193 4.40 13.36 -8.69
CA ARG A 193 3.39 13.97 -7.82
C ARG A 193 3.37 13.24 -6.47
N GLY A 194 3.03 13.99 -5.43
CA GLY A 194 2.97 13.51 -4.06
C GLY A 194 4.20 13.86 -3.23
N ALA A 195 4.41 13.14 -2.12
CA ALA A 195 5.44 13.45 -1.13
C ALA A 195 6.84 12.98 -1.60
N PRO A 196 7.93 13.54 -1.05
CA PRO A 196 9.26 13.00 -1.30
C PRO A 196 9.34 11.51 -0.91
N LEU A 197 10.06 10.72 -1.72
CA LEU A 197 10.24 9.30 -1.40
C LEU A 197 10.94 9.10 -0.06
N THR A 198 10.34 8.26 0.76
CA THR A 198 10.89 7.71 1.99
C THR A 198 10.97 6.19 1.90
N ASP A 199 11.43 5.53 2.96
CA ASP A 199 11.42 4.07 3.02
C ASP A 199 10.00 3.55 3.22
N PHE A 200 9.76 2.28 2.88
CA PHE A 200 8.44 1.66 3.01
C PHE A 200 7.91 1.76 4.45
N ARG A 201 8.77 1.52 5.44
CA ARG A 201 8.42 1.63 6.86
C ARG A 201 8.02 3.05 7.29
N ASP A 202 8.71 4.07 6.78
CA ASP A 202 8.37 5.47 7.05
C ASP A 202 7.03 5.85 6.41
N THR A 203 6.78 5.35 5.21
CA THR A 203 5.52 5.55 4.50
C THR A 203 4.35 4.92 5.26
N GLU A 204 4.53 3.69 5.74
CA GLU A 204 3.56 2.99 6.59
C GLU A 204 3.33 3.72 7.92
N ARG A 205 4.36 4.36 8.48
CA ARG A 205 4.23 5.22 9.67
C ARG A 205 3.34 6.44 9.39
N GLN A 206 3.52 7.09 8.23
CA GLN A 206 2.67 8.20 7.79
C GLN A 206 1.22 7.74 7.55
N LEU A 207 1.01 6.56 6.95
CA LEU A 207 -0.33 5.98 6.76
C LEU A 207 -1.01 5.58 8.08
N ALA A 208 -0.23 5.23 9.11
CA ALA A 208 -0.73 5.09 10.49
C ALA A 208 -1.12 6.44 11.13
N GLY A 209 -0.82 7.56 10.46
CA GLY A 209 -1.11 8.93 10.87
C GLY A 209 -0.07 9.52 11.81
N PHE A 210 1.20 9.13 11.69
CA PHE A 210 2.32 9.76 12.38
C PHE A 210 3.23 10.46 11.36
N PHE A 211 3.32 11.78 11.47
CA PHE A 211 4.07 12.65 10.56
C PHE A 211 5.30 13.23 11.27
N ASP A 212 6.14 12.35 11.80
CA ASP A 212 7.35 12.67 12.58
C ASP A 212 8.64 12.07 12.00
N GLY A 213 8.52 11.37 10.87
CA GLY A 213 9.64 10.77 10.13
C GLY A 213 10.23 11.69 9.05
N PRO A 214 11.23 11.19 8.29
CA PRO A 214 11.77 11.91 7.14
C PRO A 214 10.67 12.31 6.14
N GLY A 215 10.77 13.50 5.55
CA GLY A 215 9.82 13.96 4.54
C GLY A 215 8.43 14.30 5.05
N ALA A 216 8.17 14.26 6.37
CA ALA A 216 6.83 14.46 6.92
C ALA A 216 6.29 15.89 6.76
N GLU A 217 7.15 16.92 6.88
CA GLU A 217 6.76 18.32 6.66
C GLU A 217 6.36 18.55 5.19
N GLU A 218 7.15 18.00 4.27
CA GLU A 218 6.87 18.05 2.84
C GLU A 218 5.63 17.24 2.49
N ALA A 219 5.47 16.04 3.04
CA ALA A 219 4.29 15.18 2.84
C ALA A 219 2.99 15.88 3.27
N ALA A 220 3.01 16.64 4.37
CA ALA A 220 1.84 17.37 4.86
C ALA A 220 1.35 18.47 3.90
N THR A 221 2.22 18.96 3.01
CA THR A 221 1.89 20.01 2.02
C THR A 221 1.93 19.51 0.58
N ALA A 222 2.41 18.29 0.37
CA ALA A 222 2.47 17.63 -0.92
C ALA A 222 1.06 17.42 -1.48
N SER A 223 0.93 17.62 -2.78
CA SER A 223 -0.32 17.42 -3.48
C SER A 223 -0.13 16.40 -4.59
N ALA A 224 -0.99 15.40 -4.61
CA ALA A 224 -1.15 14.55 -5.77
C ALA A 224 -1.97 15.23 -6.87
N ALA A 225 -2.45 16.46 -6.69
CA ALA A 225 -3.23 17.15 -7.72
C ALA A 225 -2.33 17.55 -8.90
N ALA A 226 -2.79 17.26 -10.11
CA ALA A 226 -2.20 17.72 -11.35
C ALA A 226 -3.12 18.75 -12.05
N PRO A 227 -2.60 19.60 -12.95
CA PRO A 227 -3.42 20.50 -13.76
C PRO A 227 -4.56 19.80 -14.50
N GLU A 228 -4.34 18.57 -14.97
CA GLU A 228 -5.32 17.71 -15.64
C GLU A 228 -6.43 17.29 -14.67
N THR A 229 -6.05 16.86 -13.46
CA THR A 229 -7.00 16.39 -12.42
C THR A 229 -7.94 17.49 -11.95
N VAL A 230 -7.47 18.75 -11.85
CA VAL A 230 -8.28 19.88 -11.36
C VAL A 230 -8.94 20.69 -12.48
N ARG A 231 -8.65 20.39 -13.75
CA ARG A 231 -9.11 21.17 -14.91
C ARG A 231 -10.62 21.42 -14.90
N GLY A 232 -11.40 20.38 -14.61
CA GLY A 232 -12.87 20.49 -14.58
C GLY A 232 -13.36 21.41 -13.46
N ALA A 233 -12.73 21.34 -12.29
CA ALA A 233 -13.06 22.19 -11.15
C ALA A 233 -12.71 23.66 -11.42
N ASP A 234 -11.55 23.91 -12.03
CA ASP A 234 -11.14 25.28 -12.40
C ASP A 234 -12.07 25.87 -13.46
N GLN A 235 -12.40 25.09 -14.48
CA GLN A 235 -13.35 25.52 -15.52
C GLN A 235 -14.74 25.81 -14.94
N ALA A 236 -15.20 25.03 -13.97
CA ALA A 236 -16.46 25.29 -13.28
C ALA A 236 -16.41 26.63 -12.51
N ARG A 237 -15.32 26.89 -11.78
CA ARG A 237 -15.12 28.16 -11.05
C ARG A 237 -15.09 29.36 -12.00
N GLU A 238 -14.30 29.29 -13.07
CA GLU A 238 -14.17 30.34 -14.07
C GLU A 238 -15.51 30.71 -14.72
N ARG A 239 -16.37 29.70 -14.92
CA ARG A 239 -17.68 29.87 -15.58
C ARG A 239 -18.83 30.08 -14.61
N GLY A 240 -18.57 30.11 -13.30
CA GLY A 240 -19.60 30.19 -12.27
C GLY A 240 -20.58 29.01 -12.28
N TRP A 241 -20.15 27.84 -12.75
CA TRP A 241 -20.96 26.63 -12.74
C TRP A 241 -21.08 26.11 -11.32
N THR A 242 -22.33 25.83 -10.92
CA THR A 242 -22.65 25.20 -9.63
C THR A 242 -23.57 24.03 -9.90
N ALA A 243 -23.40 22.95 -9.13
CA ALA A 243 -24.36 21.86 -9.17
C ALA A 243 -25.70 22.37 -8.59
N PRO A 244 -26.84 21.96 -9.16
CA PRO A 244 -28.13 22.21 -8.51
C PRO A 244 -28.14 21.58 -7.11
N PRO A 245 -28.89 22.15 -6.15
CA PRO A 245 -29.01 21.57 -4.83
C PRO A 245 -29.55 20.14 -4.92
N MET A 246 -29.01 19.23 -4.11
CA MET A 246 -29.61 17.91 -3.94
C MET A 246 -31.02 18.10 -3.36
N PRO A 247 -32.07 17.47 -3.90
CA PRO A 247 -33.40 17.54 -3.32
C PRO A 247 -33.39 17.03 -1.87
N GLU A 248 -34.16 17.65 -0.98
CA GLU A 248 -34.31 17.18 0.41
C GLU A 248 -34.97 15.79 0.46
N GLU A 249 -35.87 15.52 -0.50
CA GLU A 249 -36.53 14.23 -0.67
C GLU A 249 -36.21 13.70 -2.07
N VAL A 250 -35.57 12.52 -2.11
CA VAL A 250 -35.39 11.74 -3.32
C VAL A 250 -36.28 10.52 -3.19
N GLU A 251 -37.27 10.39 -4.07
CA GLU A 251 -38.11 9.18 -4.14
C GLU A 251 -37.22 8.01 -4.60
N LEU A 252 -36.78 7.20 -3.65
CA LEU A 252 -35.98 6.01 -3.94
C LEU A 252 -36.88 4.93 -4.56
N PRO A 253 -36.38 4.16 -5.54
CA PRO A 253 -37.13 3.01 -6.04
C PRO A 253 -37.44 2.05 -4.88
N PRO A 254 -38.59 1.36 -4.89
CA PRO A 254 -38.93 0.40 -3.86
C PRO A 254 -37.84 -0.68 -3.77
N ILE A 255 -37.30 -0.88 -2.57
CA ILE A 255 -36.33 -1.96 -2.32
C ILE A 255 -37.10 -3.28 -2.47
N PRO A 256 -36.67 -4.20 -3.34
CA PRO A 256 -37.30 -5.51 -3.45
C PRO A 256 -37.33 -6.21 -2.09
N ASP A 257 -38.41 -6.92 -1.78
CA ASP A 257 -38.47 -7.76 -0.58
C ASP A 257 -37.26 -8.70 -0.56
N LYS A 258 -36.56 -8.74 0.59
CA LYS A 258 -35.44 -9.66 0.80
C LYS A 258 -35.95 -11.08 0.57
N LYS A 259 -35.42 -11.77 -0.44
CA LYS A 259 -35.64 -13.20 -0.66
C LYS A 259 -34.91 -14.04 0.38
#